data_AF-A0A936AUA3-F1
#
_entry.id   AF-A0A936AUA3-F1
#
_cell.length_a   1.000
_cell.length_b   1.000
_cell.length_c   1.000
_cell.angle_alpha   90.00
_cell.angle_beta   90.00
_cell.angle_gamma   90.00
#
_symmetry.space_group_name_H-M   'P 1'
#
loop_
_entity.id
_entity.type
_entity.pdbx_description
1 polymer ?
#
loop_
_entity_poly.entity_id
_entity_poly.type
_entity_poly.pdbx_seq_one_letter_code
_entity_poly.pdbx_strand_id
1 'polypeptide(L)'
;MDNFFSFPSSDKNIWLQKVTEDVKGKKNIEEFFQNIDGITIDPFLTEAELSDFHEPLDRLFEVVERGLRLNIDHETKNHEYIKRFLECGASALQLDIKSGIAPEDLLSGIFAEYIFMHLICKDKDQALLFSEYMENQYKDKSTLTFIQVENKIIYPLQTIICDIDVSKEVIGPLSIFLKEAEEKIQEAKPYRCILNVSIGKNFLLSISTLRAIRILWENLVAKQGFEGDIPAILTVRPEESELSSDPNQCLIEMSYLTLSALIGNVDVFYGIHSSQETNHLLNVLMMQHVFIEEGKLDTIKDPLAGSYMVEQITHKIVEQVWQKYLEGENSK
;
A
#
# COMPACT_ATOMS: atom_id res chain seq x y z
N MET A 1 32.50 -17.73 12.48
CA MET A 1 33.38 -16.64 12.06
C MET A 1 33.36 -15.64 13.19
N ASP A 2 34.47 -15.49 13.91
CA ASP A 2 34.60 -14.40 14.88
C ASP A 2 34.59 -13.09 14.10
N ASN A 3 33.68 -12.19 14.44
CA ASN A 3 33.62 -10.86 13.84
C ASN A 3 34.98 -10.18 14.03
N PHE A 4 35.63 -9.81 12.93
CA PHE A 4 37.00 -9.25 12.90
C PHE A 4 37.15 -7.89 13.60
N PHE A 5 36.08 -7.37 14.21
CA PHE A 5 36.11 -6.18 15.03
C PHE A 5 35.34 -6.43 16.34
N SER A 6 36.07 -6.61 17.44
CA SER A 6 35.50 -6.55 18.78
C SER A 6 35.32 -5.07 19.17
N PHE A 7 34.41 -4.37 18.49
CA PHE A 7 33.93 -3.10 19.01
C PHE A 7 32.99 -3.38 20.18
N PRO A 8 33.06 -2.60 21.27
CA PRO A 8 32.05 -2.67 22.31
C PRO A 8 30.67 -2.39 21.71
N SER A 9 29.63 -3.05 22.23
CA SER A 9 28.24 -2.79 21.85
C SER A 9 27.92 -1.30 21.98
N SER A 10 27.23 -0.75 20.99
CA SER A 10 26.82 0.65 20.96
C SER A 10 25.90 0.96 22.15
N ASP A 11 26.38 1.74 23.12
CA ASP A 11 25.57 2.26 24.22
C ASP A 11 25.06 3.66 23.85
N LYS A 12 23.75 3.84 23.89
CA LYS A 12 23.12 5.13 23.62
C LYS A 12 23.63 6.24 24.50
N ASN A 13 23.95 5.98 25.77
CA ASN A 13 24.50 6.98 26.67
C ASN A 13 25.87 7.49 26.20
N ILE A 14 26.71 6.60 25.68
CA ILE A 14 28.01 6.97 25.11
C ILE A 14 27.81 7.83 23.86
N TRP A 15 26.85 7.46 23.01
CA TRP A 15 26.50 8.27 21.84
C TRP A 15 25.98 9.66 22.23
N LEU A 16 25.08 9.74 23.22
CA LEU A 16 24.53 11.00 23.73
C LEU A 16 25.63 11.92 24.29
N GLN A 17 26.58 11.37 25.05
CA GLN A 17 27.74 12.13 25.56
C GLN A 17 28.54 12.75 24.42
N LYS A 18 28.87 11.95 23.40
CA LYS A 18 29.64 12.41 22.24
C LYS A 18 28.90 13.49 21.45
N VAL A 19 27.60 13.32 21.20
CA VAL A 19 26.79 14.34 20.52
C VAL A 19 26.79 15.65 21.32
N THR A 20 26.65 15.57 22.65
CA THR A 20 26.67 16.74 23.54
C THR A 20 28.00 17.50 23.45
N GLU A 21 29.12 16.78 23.38
CA GLU A 21 30.45 17.34 23.18
C GLU A 21 30.57 18.02 21.81
N ASP A 22 30.15 17.33 20.74
CA ASP A 22 30.25 17.80 19.36
C ASP A 22 29.42 19.08 19.13
N VAL A 23 28.23 19.17 19.74
CA VAL A 23 27.38 20.36 19.68
C VAL A 23 27.81 21.47 20.66
N LYS A 24 28.82 21.21 21.50
CA LYS A 24 29.37 22.16 22.49
C LYS A 24 28.29 22.72 23.43
N GLY A 25 27.31 21.90 23.78
CA GLY A 25 26.17 22.30 24.61
C GLY A 25 25.26 23.38 24.00
N LYS A 26 25.33 23.63 22.68
CA LYS A 26 24.49 24.64 22.01
C LYS A 26 23.09 24.16 21.67
N LYS A 27 22.84 22.85 21.72
CA LYS A 27 21.56 22.21 21.44
C LYS A 27 21.37 21.04 22.40
N ASN A 28 20.14 20.84 22.84
CA ASN A 28 19.74 19.63 23.56
C ASN A 28 19.51 18.48 22.58
N ILE A 29 19.54 17.24 23.05
CA ILE A 29 19.41 16.08 22.17
C ILE A 29 18.00 15.98 21.56
N GLU A 30 16.98 16.37 22.31
CA GLU A 30 15.58 16.34 21.90
C GLU A 30 15.32 17.24 20.69
N GLU A 31 16.18 18.24 20.45
CA GLU A 31 16.13 19.10 19.26
C GLU A 31 16.54 18.37 17.96
N PHE A 32 17.17 17.20 18.06
CA PHE A 32 17.50 16.34 16.91
C PHE A 32 16.41 15.33 16.61
N PHE A 33 15.41 15.20 17.48
CA PHE A 33 14.31 14.27 17.26
C PHE A 33 13.42 14.82 16.17
N GLN A 34 13.06 13.96 15.21
CA GLN A 34 12.13 14.35 14.17
C GLN A 34 10.72 14.03 14.63
N ASN A 35 9.80 14.98 14.47
CA ASN A 35 8.37 14.71 14.67
C ASN A 35 7.71 14.59 13.31
N ILE A 36 7.18 13.40 13.02
CA ILE A 36 6.47 13.12 11.79
C ILE A 36 5.09 12.60 12.19
N ASP A 37 4.07 13.41 11.94
CA ASP A 37 2.68 13.10 12.29
C ASP A 37 2.46 12.71 13.77
N GLY A 38 3.06 13.46 14.69
CA GLY A 38 2.98 13.16 16.13
C GLY A 38 3.90 12.01 16.58
N ILE A 39 4.54 11.31 15.65
CA ILE A 39 5.50 10.25 15.94
C ILE A 39 6.88 10.88 16.08
N THR A 40 7.41 10.81 17.30
CA THR A 40 8.76 11.28 17.59
C THR A 40 9.76 10.17 17.26
N ILE A 41 10.67 10.45 16.33
CA ILE A 41 11.69 9.54 15.82
C ILE A 41 13.03 9.91 16.45
N ASP A 42 13.62 8.94 17.13
CA ASP A 42 14.93 9.07 17.72
C ASP A 42 16.02 8.95 16.63
N PRO A 43 17.01 9.86 16.57
CA PRO A 43 18.13 9.75 15.64
C PRO A 43 19.04 8.54 15.91
N PHE A 44 19.00 7.93 17.10
CA PHE A 44 19.84 6.79 17.45
C PHE A 44 19.11 5.76 18.33
N LEU A 45 18.94 4.57 17.77
CA LEU A 45 18.27 3.45 18.41
C LEU A 45 19.25 2.28 18.60
N THR A 46 19.05 1.54 19.69
CA THR A 46 19.75 0.31 20.02
C THR A 46 18.74 -0.81 20.29
N GLU A 47 19.23 -2.04 20.43
CA GLU A 47 18.40 -3.20 20.75
C GLU A 47 17.63 -3.03 22.08
N ALA A 48 18.15 -2.25 23.03
CA ALA A 48 17.48 -2.02 24.32
C ALA A 48 16.17 -1.23 24.19
N GLU A 49 16.00 -0.44 23.11
CA GLU A 49 14.74 0.25 22.80
C GLU A 49 13.73 -0.61 22.03
N LEU A 50 14.10 -1.87 21.74
CA LEU A 50 13.30 -2.79 20.95
C LEU A 50 12.59 -3.80 21.84
N SER A 51 11.54 -3.37 22.53
CA SER A 51 10.65 -4.30 23.26
C SER A 51 9.53 -4.77 22.33
N ASP A 52 9.43 -6.09 22.12
CA ASP A 52 8.28 -6.79 21.52
C ASP A 52 7.90 -6.36 20.08
N PHE A 53 8.73 -6.68 19.09
CA PHE A 53 8.34 -6.54 17.68
C PHE A 53 7.74 -7.80 17.08
N HIS A 54 6.94 -7.57 16.05
CA HIS A 54 6.30 -8.63 15.29
C HIS A 54 7.32 -9.48 14.55
N GLU A 55 6.99 -10.75 14.36
CA GLU A 55 7.64 -11.61 13.37
C GLU A 55 7.58 -10.92 11.98
N PRO A 56 8.53 -11.20 11.08
CA PRO A 56 8.52 -10.65 9.72
C PRO A 56 7.15 -10.81 9.06
N LEU A 57 6.62 -9.71 8.53
CA LEU A 57 5.26 -9.69 8.00
C LEU A 57 5.18 -10.45 6.69
N ASP A 58 4.17 -11.28 6.56
CA ASP A 58 3.89 -11.95 5.30
C ASP A 58 3.05 -11.03 4.37
N ARG A 59 3.12 -11.30 3.06
CA ARG A 59 2.20 -10.74 2.07
C ARG A 59 1.51 -11.90 1.34
N LEU A 60 0.30 -11.65 0.86
CA LEU A 60 -0.56 -12.68 0.29
C LEU A 60 0.02 -13.21 -1.02
N PHE A 61 0.63 -12.34 -1.84
CA PHE A 61 1.21 -12.74 -3.13
C PHE A 61 2.69 -13.05 -3.02
N GLU A 62 3.14 -14.11 -3.71
CA GLU A 62 4.56 -14.46 -3.75
C GLU A 62 5.40 -13.38 -4.44
N VAL A 63 4.87 -12.80 -5.51
CA VAL A 63 5.48 -11.73 -6.32
C VAL A 63 4.62 -10.49 -6.21
N VAL A 64 5.24 -9.31 -6.16
CA VAL A 64 4.47 -8.06 -6.19
C VAL A 64 3.93 -7.83 -7.60
N GLU A 65 2.62 -7.63 -7.70
CA GLU A 65 1.97 -7.37 -8.99
C GLU A 65 2.28 -5.95 -9.48
N ARG A 66 2.71 -5.86 -10.75
CA ARG A 66 3.13 -4.61 -11.39
C ARG A 66 1.95 -3.97 -12.07
N GLY A 67 1.45 -2.90 -11.46
CA GLY A 67 0.21 -2.27 -11.84
C GLY A 67 0.38 -0.88 -12.43
N LEU A 68 -0.62 -0.49 -13.23
CA LEU A 68 -0.87 0.89 -13.63
C LEU A 68 -2.31 1.26 -13.30
N ARG A 69 -2.54 2.53 -12.92
CA ARG A 69 -3.88 3.10 -12.82
C ARG A 69 -4.17 3.97 -14.04
N LEU A 70 -5.33 3.76 -14.66
CA LEU A 70 -5.72 4.39 -15.92
C LEU A 70 -7.13 4.99 -15.81
N ASN A 71 -7.27 6.21 -16.31
CA ASN A 71 -8.58 6.83 -16.49
C ASN A 71 -9.21 6.33 -17.80
N ILE A 72 -10.36 5.68 -17.71
CA ILE A 72 -11.08 5.15 -18.87
C ILE A 72 -12.28 6.04 -19.16
N ASP A 73 -12.18 6.76 -20.26
CA ASP A 73 -13.25 7.59 -20.82
C ASP A 73 -13.71 7.09 -22.20
N HIS A 74 -14.41 7.93 -22.96
CA HIS A 74 -14.91 7.56 -24.28
C HIS A 74 -13.85 7.65 -25.39
N GLU A 75 -12.55 7.78 -25.05
CA GLU A 75 -11.48 7.66 -26.04
C GLU A 75 -11.44 6.25 -26.63
N THR A 76 -11.42 6.18 -27.96
CA THR A 76 -11.44 4.91 -28.70
C THR A 76 -10.16 4.08 -28.55
N LYS A 77 -9.08 4.69 -28.05
CA LYS A 77 -7.77 4.05 -27.89
C LYS A 77 -7.55 3.40 -26.53
N ASN A 78 -8.47 3.56 -25.57
CA ASN A 78 -8.33 2.99 -24.22
C ASN A 78 -8.02 1.49 -24.25
N HIS A 79 -8.71 0.74 -25.11
CA HIS A 79 -8.43 -0.67 -25.33
C HIS A 79 -7.01 -0.97 -25.85
N GLU A 80 -6.55 -0.20 -26.85
CA GLU A 80 -5.21 -0.34 -27.44
C GLU A 80 -4.12 -0.05 -26.40
N TYR A 81 -4.32 0.99 -25.58
CA TYR A 81 -3.39 1.32 -24.50
C TYR A 81 -3.31 0.21 -23.46
N ILE A 82 -4.46 -0.31 -23.00
CA ILE A 82 -4.47 -1.41 -22.04
C ILE A 82 -3.73 -2.64 -22.59
N LYS A 83 -4.03 -3.05 -23.83
CA LYS A 83 -3.33 -4.15 -24.50
C LYS A 83 -1.83 -3.92 -24.52
N ARG A 84 -1.39 -2.72 -24.90
CA ARG A 84 0.02 -2.37 -24.94
C ARG A 84 0.69 -2.48 -23.58
N PHE A 85 0.06 -2.04 -22.50
CA PHE A 85 0.64 -2.17 -21.15
C PHE A 85 0.78 -3.64 -20.73
N LEU A 86 -0.23 -4.46 -21.03
CA LEU A 86 -0.19 -5.91 -20.75
C LEU A 86 0.90 -6.62 -21.60
N GLU A 87 1.01 -6.29 -22.88
CA GLU A 87 2.07 -6.78 -23.77
C GLU A 87 3.47 -6.36 -23.31
N CYS A 88 3.58 -5.24 -22.58
CA CYS A 88 4.81 -4.77 -21.95
C CYS A 88 5.02 -5.31 -20.52
N GLY A 89 4.22 -6.28 -20.06
CA GLY A 89 4.47 -6.99 -18.80
C GLY A 89 3.75 -6.46 -17.56
N ALA A 90 2.79 -5.54 -17.73
CA ALA A 90 1.86 -5.21 -16.65
C ALA A 90 1.06 -6.45 -16.25
N SER A 91 0.99 -6.71 -14.94
CA SER A 91 0.25 -7.85 -14.38
C SER A 91 -0.93 -7.42 -13.50
N ALA A 92 -1.03 -6.12 -13.20
CA ALA A 92 -2.20 -5.52 -12.58
C ALA A 92 -2.70 -4.27 -13.32
N LEU A 93 -4.00 -4.00 -13.23
CA LEU A 93 -4.64 -2.81 -13.79
C LEU A 93 -5.68 -2.26 -12.82
N GLN A 94 -5.61 -0.96 -12.52
CA GLN A 94 -6.69 -0.22 -11.87
C GLN A 94 -7.33 0.71 -12.90
N LEU A 95 -8.61 0.51 -13.21
CA LEU A 95 -9.30 1.24 -14.27
C LEU A 95 -10.40 2.11 -13.67
N ASP A 96 -10.27 3.43 -13.74
CA ASP A 96 -11.32 4.38 -13.36
C ASP A 96 -12.28 4.58 -14.54
N ILE A 97 -13.41 3.90 -14.53
CA ILE A 97 -14.31 3.75 -15.68
C ILE A 97 -15.47 4.74 -15.61
N LYS A 98 -15.55 5.64 -16.59
CA LYS A 98 -16.70 6.54 -16.79
C LYS A 98 -17.97 5.77 -17.19
N SER A 99 -19.12 6.40 -17.02
CA SER A 99 -20.41 5.89 -17.45
C SER A 99 -20.49 5.68 -18.97
N GLY A 100 -21.21 4.66 -19.42
CA GLY A 100 -21.46 4.39 -20.85
C GLY A 100 -20.29 3.73 -21.59
N ILE A 101 -19.37 3.08 -20.88
CA ILE A 101 -18.29 2.29 -21.48
C ILE A 101 -18.72 0.82 -21.57
N ALA A 102 -18.71 0.25 -22.77
CA ALA A 102 -19.03 -1.16 -22.98
C ALA A 102 -17.84 -2.05 -22.56
N PRO A 103 -18.05 -3.09 -21.73
CA PRO A 103 -16.99 -4.03 -21.36
C PRO A 103 -16.37 -4.72 -22.57
N GLU A 104 -17.14 -5.02 -23.60
CA GLU A 104 -16.65 -5.64 -24.84
C GLU A 104 -15.64 -4.75 -25.56
N ASP A 105 -15.91 -3.45 -25.63
CA ASP A 105 -15.01 -2.49 -26.29
C ASP A 105 -13.70 -2.37 -25.51
N LEU A 106 -13.76 -2.46 -24.18
CA LEU A 106 -12.59 -2.27 -23.32
C LEU A 106 -11.76 -3.55 -23.12
N LEU A 107 -12.42 -4.70 -22.94
CA LEU A 107 -11.81 -5.94 -22.46
C LEU A 107 -11.70 -7.05 -23.53
N SER A 108 -12.13 -6.82 -24.77
CA SER A 108 -12.07 -7.86 -25.82
C SER A 108 -10.66 -8.39 -26.09
N GLY A 109 -10.45 -9.68 -25.82
CA GLY A 109 -9.15 -10.33 -25.95
C GLY A 109 -8.16 -10.04 -24.82
N ILE A 110 -8.63 -9.42 -23.73
CA ILE A 110 -7.91 -9.35 -22.45
C ILE A 110 -8.35 -10.55 -21.60
N PHE A 111 -7.39 -11.34 -21.13
CA PHE A 111 -7.64 -12.55 -20.35
C PHE A 111 -7.59 -12.27 -18.84
N ALA A 112 -8.73 -11.91 -18.26
CA ALA A 112 -8.87 -11.52 -16.85
C ALA A 112 -8.42 -12.59 -15.83
N GLU A 113 -8.38 -13.86 -16.23
CA GLU A 113 -7.93 -14.97 -15.39
C GLU A 113 -6.43 -14.92 -15.04
N TYR A 114 -5.65 -14.12 -15.76
CA TYR A 114 -4.19 -13.96 -15.55
C TYR A 114 -3.79 -12.58 -15.04
N ILE A 115 -4.76 -11.70 -14.78
CA ILE A 115 -4.49 -10.28 -14.50
C ILE A 115 -5.21 -9.90 -13.22
N PHE A 116 -4.50 -9.24 -12.31
CA PHE A 116 -5.14 -8.55 -11.20
C PHE A 116 -5.84 -7.30 -11.71
N MET A 117 -7.18 -7.26 -11.69
CA MET A 117 -7.92 -6.11 -12.21
C MET A 117 -8.79 -5.49 -11.13
N HIS A 118 -8.69 -4.18 -10.99
CA HIS A 118 -9.56 -3.39 -10.13
C HIS A 118 -10.31 -2.35 -10.97
N LEU A 119 -11.59 -2.59 -11.20
CA LEU A 119 -12.47 -1.76 -12.03
C LEU A 119 -13.27 -0.83 -11.12
N ILE A 120 -12.94 0.46 -11.13
CA ILE A 120 -13.62 1.49 -10.34
C ILE A 120 -14.65 2.16 -11.24
N CYS A 121 -15.90 1.74 -11.14
CA CYS A 121 -16.99 2.23 -11.97
C CYS A 121 -17.61 3.50 -11.40
N LYS A 122 -17.88 4.47 -12.28
CA LYS A 122 -18.45 5.78 -11.93
C LYS A 122 -19.81 5.69 -11.23
N ASP A 123 -20.65 4.75 -11.66
CA ASP A 123 -22.00 4.56 -11.18
C ASP A 123 -22.39 3.08 -11.18
N LYS A 124 -23.56 2.80 -10.57
CA LYS A 124 -24.04 1.44 -10.36
C LYS A 124 -24.39 0.73 -11.66
N ASP A 125 -24.93 1.43 -12.65
CA ASP A 125 -25.32 0.81 -13.93
C ASP A 125 -24.07 0.37 -14.69
N GLN A 126 -23.03 1.21 -14.67
CA GLN A 126 -21.72 0.87 -15.23
C GLN A 126 -21.09 -0.34 -14.53
N ALA A 127 -21.18 -0.39 -13.19
CA ALA A 127 -20.64 -1.49 -12.40
C ALA A 127 -21.37 -2.81 -12.67
N LEU A 128 -22.71 -2.78 -12.75
CA LEU A 128 -23.53 -3.94 -13.08
C LEU A 128 -23.21 -4.47 -14.48
N LEU A 129 -23.04 -3.58 -15.46
CA LEU A 129 -22.67 -3.96 -16.83
C LEU A 129 -21.35 -4.74 -16.87
N PHE A 130 -20.32 -4.29 -16.14
CA PHE A 130 -19.06 -5.03 -16.04
C PHE A 130 -19.21 -6.34 -15.26
N SER A 131 -20.02 -6.37 -14.19
CA SER A 131 -20.27 -7.60 -13.42
C SER A 131 -20.93 -8.67 -14.28
N GLU A 132 -21.97 -8.31 -15.04
CA GLU A 132 -22.65 -9.22 -15.95
C GLU A 132 -21.71 -9.73 -17.04
N TYR A 133 -20.84 -8.87 -17.59
CA TYR A 133 -19.80 -9.28 -18.53
C TYR A 133 -18.85 -10.30 -17.91
N MET A 134 -18.35 -10.04 -16.70
CA MET A 134 -17.42 -10.94 -16.01
C MET A 134 -18.07 -12.30 -15.70
N GLU A 135 -19.31 -12.31 -15.20
CA GLU A 135 -20.06 -13.54 -14.91
C GLU A 135 -20.31 -14.38 -16.16
N ASN A 136 -20.59 -13.74 -17.30
CA ASN A 136 -20.84 -14.44 -18.56
C ASN A 136 -19.56 -15.00 -19.20
N GLN A 137 -18.49 -14.19 -19.25
CA GLN A 137 -17.25 -14.57 -19.94
C GLN A 137 -16.35 -15.49 -19.11
N TYR A 138 -16.40 -15.36 -17.79
CA TYR A 138 -15.53 -16.08 -16.85
C TYR A 138 -16.31 -17.00 -15.93
N LYS A 139 -17.49 -17.45 -16.38
CA LYS A 139 -18.26 -18.47 -15.67
C LYS A 139 -17.39 -19.68 -15.34
N ASP A 140 -17.39 -20.08 -14.07
CA ASP A 140 -16.61 -21.19 -13.51
C ASP A 140 -15.08 -21.01 -13.54
N LYS A 141 -14.58 -19.82 -13.88
CA LYS A 141 -13.15 -19.48 -13.79
C LYS A 141 -12.87 -18.66 -12.53
N SER A 142 -11.70 -18.87 -11.94
CA SER A 142 -11.21 -18.00 -10.86
C SER A 142 -10.55 -16.77 -11.48
N THR A 143 -10.97 -15.58 -11.07
CA THR A 143 -10.40 -14.30 -11.52
C THR A 143 -10.00 -13.46 -10.32
N LEU A 144 -8.92 -12.68 -10.44
CA LEU A 144 -8.55 -11.63 -9.50
C LEU A 144 -9.09 -10.27 -9.98
N THR A 145 -10.37 -10.26 -10.38
CA THR A 145 -11.06 -9.05 -10.83
C THR A 145 -12.01 -8.56 -9.77
N PHE A 146 -11.92 -7.27 -9.46
CA PHE A 146 -12.73 -6.60 -8.47
C PHE A 146 -13.46 -5.44 -9.13
N ILE A 147 -14.77 -5.35 -8.94
CA ILE A 147 -15.58 -4.25 -9.47
C ILE A 147 -16.09 -3.43 -8.29
N GLN A 148 -15.61 -2.20 -8.21
CA GLN A 148 -15.95 -1.20 -7.21
C GLN A 148 -16.94 -0.20 -7.79
N VAL A 149 -17.92 0.19 -6.97
CA VAL A 149 -18.70 1.41 -7.16
C VAL A 149 -18.81 2.10 -5.81
N GLU A 150 -18.53 3.41 -5.78
CA GLU A 150 -18.39 4.15 -4.52
C GLU A 150 -17.39 3.45 -3.59
N ASN A 151 -17.74 3.15 -2.34
CA ASN A 151 -16.87 2.45 -1.37
C ASN A 151 -17.28 0.97 -1.16
N LYS A 152 -17.79 0.32 -2.23
CA LYS A 152 -18.28 -1.07 -2.18
C LYS A 152 -17.81 -1.89 -3.38
N ILE A 153 -17.34 -3.10 -3.10
CA ILE A 153 -17.11 -4.13 -4.11
C ILE A 153 -18.43 -4.85 -4.37
N ILE A 154 -18.83 -4.91 -5.64
CA ILE A 154 -20.02 -5.64 -6.09
C ILE A 154 -19.67 -6.97 -6.77
N TYR A 155 -18.41 -7.15 -7.18
CA TYR A 155 -17.90 -8.37 -7.78
C TYR A 155 -16.44 -8.63 -7.36
N PRO A 156 -16.10 -9.86 -6.92
CA PRO A 156 -17.04 -10.90 -6.53
C PRO A 156 -17.77 -10.50 -5.24
N LEU A 157 -18.97 -11.06 -5.04
CA LEU A 157 -19.71 -10.88 -3.79
C LEU A 157 -18.88 -11.34 -2.58
N GLN A 158 -19.19 -10.81 -1.39
CA GLN A 158 -18.49 -11.12 -0.12
C GLN A 158 -17.01 -10.71 -0.11
N THR A 159 -16.65 -9.72 -0.92
CA THR A 159 -15.41 -8.95 -0.79
C THR A 159 -15.74 -7.58 -0.23
N ILE A 160 -14.98 -7.12 0.76
CA ILE A 160 -15.03 -5.74 1.22
C ILE A 160 -13.80 -4.98 0.74
N ILE A 161 -13.91 -3.66 0.67
CA ILE A 161 -12.79 -2.76 0.39
C ILE A 161 -12.72 -1.70 1.48
N CYS A 162 -11.51 -1.32 1.84
CA CYS A 162 -11.21 -0.16 2.68
C CYS A 162 -10.26 0.73 1.89
N ASP A 163 -10.76 1.89 1.45
CA ASP A 163 -9.94 2.95 0.88
C ASP A 163 -9.30 3.77 2.00
N ILE A 164 -7.97 3.83 2.03
CA ILE A 164 -7.19 4.43 3.11
C ILE A 164 -6.23 5.46 2.53
N ASP A 165 -6.40 6.74 2.87
CA ASP A 165 -5.47 7.79 2.48
C ASP A 165 -4.56 8.15 3.65
N VAL A 166 -3.29 7.78 3.57
CA VAL A 166 -2.23 8.11 4.53
C VAL A 166 -1.17 9.03 3.95
N SER A 167 -1.50 9.74 2.87
CA SER A 167 -0.53 10.59 2.17
C SER A 167 -0.09 11.81 2.99
N LYS A 168 -0.99 12.34 3.83
CA LYS A 168 -0.78 13.57 4.61
C LYS A 168 -0.76 13.35 6.12
N GLU A 169 -1.64 12.49 6.63
CA GLU A 169 -1.78 12.12 8.03
C GLU A 169 -1.90 10.60 8.11
N VAL A 170 -1.36 9.97 9.15
CA VAL A 170 -1.36 8.52 9.34
C VAL A 170 -2.35 8.12 10.44
N ILE A 171 -2.26 8.72 11.62
CA ILE A 171 -2.99 8.21 12.80
C ILE A 171 -4.51 8.38 12.67
N GLY A 172 -4.98 9.54 12.21
CA GLY A 172 -6.41 9.81 11.98
C GLY A 172 -7.04 8.84 10.97
N PRO A 173 -6.57 8.78 9.72
CA PRO A 173 -7.13 7.91 8.69
C PRO A 173 -7.11 6.43 9.07
N LEU A 174 -6.04 5.93 9.70
CA LEU A 174 -5.98 4.53 10.13
C LEU A 174 -6.99 4.20 11.25
N SER A 175 -7.25 5.12 12.17
CA SER A 175 -8.27 4.92 13.20
C SER A 175 -9.70 4.88 12.62
N ILE A 176 -9.98 5.69 11.60
CA ILE A 176 -11.25 5.65 10.85
C ILE A 176 -11.37 4.33 10.10
N PHE A 177 -10.30 3.92 9.40
CA PHE A 177 -10.22 2.65 8.71
C PHE A 177 -10.61 1.47 9.62
N LEU A 178 -10.05 1.37 10.83
CA LEU A 178 -10.36 0.26 11.74
C LEU A 178 -11.85 0.17 12.08
N LYS A 179 -12.50 1.32 12.31
CA LYS A 179 -13.94 1.36 12.63
C LYS A 179 -14.78 0.97 11.42
N GLU A 180 -14.47 1.51 10.25
CA GLU A 180 -15.18 1.17 9.02
C GLU A 180 -14.99 -0.31 8.65
N ALA A 181 -13.79 -0.83 8.81
CA ALA A 181 -13.46 -2.22 8.59
C ALA A 181 -14.24 -3.15 9.53
N GLU A 182 -14.31 -2.81 10.82
CA GLU A 182 -15.09 -3.57 11.80
C GLU A 182 -16.57 -3.66 11.41
N GLU A 183 -17.19 -2.51 11.09
CA GLU A 183 -18.58 -2.44 10.68
C GLU A 183 -18.83 -3.28 9.41
N LYS A 184 -17.95 -3.16 8.40
CA LYS A 184 -18.02 -3.95 7.16
C LYS A 184 -17.86 -5.44 7.40
N ILE A 185 -16.96 -5.86 8.31
CA ILE A 185 -16.75 -7.27 8.66
C ILE A 185 -18.03 -7.84 9.33
N GLN A 186 -18.60 -7.11 10.28
CA GLN A 186 -19.80 -7.55 11.01
C GLN A 186 -21.04 -7.61 10.11
N GLU A 187 -21.21 -6.65 9.20
CA GLU A 187 -22.34 -6.60 8.27
C GLU A 187 -22.22 -7.67 7.17
N ALA A 188 -21.07 -7.76 6.51
CA ALA A 188 -20.92 -8.54 5.28
C ALA A 188 -20.39 -9.97 5.49
N LYS A 189 -19.70 -10.24 6.60
CA LYS A 189 -18.96 -11.50 6.86
C LYS A 189 -18.14 -11.93 5.63
N PRO A 190 -17.20 -11.08 5.19
CA PRO A 190 -16.52 -11.26 3.91
C PRO A 190 -15.52 -12.42 3.95
N TYR A 191 -15.22 -12.98 2.79
CA TYR A 191 -14.14 -13.97 2.63
C TYR A 191 -12.78 -13.33 2.34
N ARG A 192 -12.75 -12.03 2.01
CA ARG A 192 -11.53 -11.29 1.70
C ARG A 192 -11.74 -9.79 1.83
N CYS A 193 -10.65 -9.06 2.00
CA CYS A 193 -10.60 -7.61 2.03
C CYS A 193 -9.61 -7.06 1.00
N ILE A 194 -9.91 -5.90 0.41
CA ILE A 194 -8.94 -5.09 -0.31
C ILE A 194 -8.62 -3.87 0.55
N LEU A 195 -7.35 -3.72 0.91
CA LEU A 195 -6.84 -2.51 1.57
C LEU A 195 -6.21 -1.64 0.48
N ASN A 196 -6.96 -0.65 -0.01
CA ASN A 196 -6.52 0.23 -1.08
C ASN A 196 -5.94 1.51 -0.50
N VAL A 197 -4.61 1.63 -0.52
CA VAL A 197 -3.88 2.65 0.24
C VAL A 197 -3.23 3.68 -0.67
N SER A 198 -3.45 4.96 -0.37
CA SER A 198 -2.70 6.08 -0.94
C SER A 198 -1.54 6.47 -0.02
N ILE A 199 -0.33 6.56 -0.55
CA ILE A 199 0.87 6.97 0.19
C ILE A 199 1.44 8.32 -0.30
N GLY A 200 2.11 9.02 0.62
CA GLY A 200 2.80 10.29 0.37
C GLY A 200 4.31 10.10 0.15
N LYS A 201 5.05 11.22 0.16
CA LYS A 201 6.49 11.26 -0.22
C LYS A 201 7.49 10.93 0.90
N ASN A 202 7.02 10.55 2.09
CA ASN A 202 7.92 10.24 3.22
C ASN A 202 8.31 8.76 3.23
N PHE A 203 9.57 8.44 2.90
CA PHE A 203 10.05 7.05 2.73
C PHE A 203 9.72 6.17 3.92
N LEU A 204 10.26 6.58 5.07
CA LEU A 204 10.27 5.78 6.28
C LEU A 204 8.87 5.69 6.85
N LEU A 205 8.11 6.79 6.79
CA LEU A 205 6.74 6.79 7.25
C LEU A 205 5.86 5.91 6.36
N SER A 206 5.97 6.01 5.03
CA SER A 206 5.18 5.19 4.11
C SER A 206 5.46 3.70 4.31
N ILE A 207 6.73 3.29 4.38
CA ILE A 207 7.10 1.90 4.67
C ILE A 207 6.51 1.45 6.01
N SER A 208 6.74 2.22 7.07
CA SER A 208 6.32 1.85 8.43
C SER A 208 4.80 1.80 8.56
N THR A 209 4.09 2.66 7.82
CA THR A 209 2.63 2.71 7.76
C THR A 209 2.04 1.52 7.03
N LEU A 210 2.62 1.11 5.89
CA LEU A 210 2.18 -0.08 5.16
C LEU A 210 2.35 -1.35 6.01
N ARG A 211 3.47 -1.46 6.75
CA ARG A 211 3.67 -2.52 7.75
C ARG A 211 2.61 -2.45 8.87
N ALA A 212 2.37 -1.26 9.43
CA ALA A 212 1.38 -1.06 10.48
C ALA A 212 -0.04 -1.45 10.04
N ILE A 213 -0.44 -1.14 8.79
CA ILE A 213 -1.75 -1.51 8.24
C ILE A 213 -1.98 -3.03 8.29
N ARG A 214 -0.97 -3.84 7.95
CA ARG A 214 -1.07 -5.31 8.02
C ARG A 214 -1.29 -5.79 9.45
N ILE A 215 -0.47 -5.31 10.39
CA ILE A 215 -0.58 -5.63 11.83
C ILE A 215 -1.95 -5.24 12.38
N LEU A 216 -2.41 -4.03 12.05
CA LEU A 216 -3.71 -3.51 12.49
C LEU A 216 -4.87 -4.33 11.94
N TRP A 217 -4.78 -4.77 10.67
CA TRP A 217 -5.78 -5.66 10.07
C TRP A 217 -5.83 -7.02 10.76
N GLU A 218 -4.67 -7.66 10.98
CA GLU A 218 -4.59 -8.95 11.69
C GLU A 218 -5.16 -8.85 13.11
N ASN A 219 -4.79 -7.80 13.86
CA ASN A 219 -5.33 -7.55 15.20
C ASN A 219 -6.84 -7.35 15.18
N LEU A 220 -7.37 -6.64 14.19
CA LEU A 220 -8.81 -6.41 14.04
C LEU A 220 -9.55 -7.71 13.76
N VAL A 221 -9.10 -8.51 12.79
CA VAL A 221 -9.72 -9.80 12.44
C VAL A 221 -9.67 -10.76 13.64
N ALA A 222 -8.54 -10.82 14.36
CA ALA A 222 -8.40 -11.62 15.56
C ALA A 222 -9.37 -11.19 16.68
N LYS A 223 -9.58 -9.88 16.88
CA LYS A 223 -10.54 -9.34 17.87
C LYS A 223 -11.97 -9.79 17.59
N GLN A 224 -12.36 -9.91 16.32
CA GLN A 224 -13.74 -10.27 15.95
C GLN A 224 -14.09 -11.76 16.17
N GLY A 225 -13.11 -12.61 16.50
CA GLY A 225 -13.35 -14.01 16.85
C GLY A 225 -13.86 -14.87 15.67
N PHE A 226 -13.59 -14.47 14.43
CA PHE A 226 -13.88 -15.32 13.27
C PHE A 226 -12.94 -16.54 13.28
N GLU A 227 -13.51 -17.74 13.15
CA GLU A 227 -12.75 -19.01 13.02
C GLU A 227 -12.01 -19.13 11.68
N GLY A 228 -12.17 -18.15 10.77
CA GLY A 228 -11.50 -18.09 9.47
C GLY A 228 -10.70 -16.79 9.32
N ASP A 229 -9.56 -16.90 8.63
CA ASP A 229 -8.75 -15.76 8.22
C ASP A 229 -9.49 -14.96 7.14
N ILE A 230 -9.54 -13.63 7.27
CA ILE A 230 -10.06 -12.73 6.23
C ILE A 230 -8.83 -12.14 5.54
N PRO A 231 -8.28 -12.79 4.49
CA PRO A 231 -7.07 -12.31 3.84
C PRO A 231 -7.28 -10.92 3.26
N ALA A 232 -6.32 -10.03 3.51
CA ALA A 232 -6.29 -8.69 2.96
C ALA A 232 -5.26 -8.58 1.84
N ILE A 233 -5.73 -8.09 0.69
CA ILE A 233 -4.87 -7.71 -0.44
C ILE A 233 -4.51 -6.24 -0.25
N LEU A 234 -3.22 -5.96 -0.02
CA LEU A 234 -2.72 -4.60 0.13
C LEU A 234 -2.35 -4.04 -1.23
N THR A 235 -3.21 -3.16 -1.76
CA THR A 235 -2.95 -2.45 -3.01
C THR A 235 -2.53 -1.02 -2.72
N VAL A 236 -1.43 -0.56 -3.30
CA VAL A 236 -0.86 0.76 -3.01
C VAL A 236 -0.75 1.60 -4.27
N ARG A 237 -1.09 2.88 -4.13
CA ARG A 237 -0.83 3.92 -5.12
C ARG A 237 -0.29 5.18 -4.44
N PRO A 238 0.44 6.05 -5.15
CA PRO A 238 0.78 7.35 -4.61
C PRO A 238 -0.41 8.32 -4.70
N GLU A 239 -0.36 9.37 -3.89
CA GLU A 239 -1.32 10.46 -3.97
C GLU A 239 -1.04 11.36 -5.18
N GLU A 240 -1.94 11.31 -6.16
CA GLU A 240 -1.76 11.94 -7.48
C GLU A 240 -1.62 13.46 -7.37
N SER A 241 -2.35 14.09 -6.44
CA SER A 241 -2.31 15.55 -6.25
C SER A 241 -0.97 16.08 -5.72
N GLU A 242 -0.12 15.20 -5.18
CA GLU A 242 1.20 15.58 -4.68
C GLU A 242 2.32 15.42 -5.73
N LEU A 243 2.05 14.75 -6.85
CA LEU A 243 3.04 14.51 -7.89
C LEU A 243 3.36 15.79 -8.67
N SER A 244 4.63 15.92 -9.05
CA SER A 244 5.06 17.03 -9.88
C SER A 244 4.37 17.02 -11.25
N SER A 245 4.00 18.20 -11.72
CA SER A 245 3.53 18.42 -13.10
C SER A 245 4.68 18.37 -14.12
N ASP A 246 5.94 18.53 -13.69
CA ASP A 246 7.08 18.28 -14.56
C ASP A 246 7.24 16.77 -14.79
N PRO A 247 7.20 16.29 -16.05
CA PRO A 247 7.20 14.86 -16.33
C PRO A 247 8.44 14.10 -15.83
N ASN A 248 9.62 14.72 -15.88
CA ASN A 248 10.85 14.06 -15.45
C ASN A 248 10.93 13.99 -13.92
N GLN A 249 10.55 15.07 -13.24
CA GLN A 249 10.43 15.09 -11.80
C GLN A 249 9.37 14.10 -11.31
N CYS A 250 8.25 13.95 -12.02
CA CYS A 250 7.22 12.96 -11.70
C CYS A 250 7.81 11.53 -11.73
N LEU A 251 8.61 11.20 -12.75
CA LEU A 251 9.30 9.90 -12.80
C LEU A 251 10.29 9.70 -11.64
N ILE A 252 11.03 10.73 -11.24
CA ILE A 252 11.93 10.65 -10.07
C ILE A 252 11.12 10.37 -8.80
N GLU A 253 10.02 11.09 -8.60
CA GLU A 253 9.12 10.88 -7.46
C GLU A 253 8.52 9.48 -7.46
N MET A 254 8.07 9.00 -8.63
CA MET A 254 7.56 7.64 -8.79
C MET A 254 8.60 6.58 -8.46
N SER A 255 9.89 6.80 -8.72
CA SER A 255 10.94 5.83 -8.39
C SER A 255 11.04 5.57 -6.90
N TYR A 256 10.99 6.63 -6.11
CA TYR A 256 11.07 6.54 -4.67
C TYR A 256 9.76 6.02 -4.05
N LEU A 257 8.60 6.41 -4.61
CA LEU A 257 7.30 5.91 -4.17
C LEU A 257 7.14 4.41 -4.45
N THR A 258 7.59 3.95 -5.63
CA THR A 258 7.64 2.53 -5.98
C THR A 258 8.55 1.78 -5.02
N LEU A 259 9.75 2.32 -4.74
CA LEU A 259 10.68 1.72 -3.79
C LEU A 259 10.07 1.61 -2.38
N SER A 260 9.37 2.66 -1.92
CA SER A 260 8.67 2.67 -0.63
C SER A 260 7.60 1.60 -0.55
N ALA A 261 6.81 1.44 -1.61
CA ALA A 261 5.76 0.42 -1.67
C ALA A 261 6.33 -1.00 -1.69
N LEU A 262 7.33 -1.27 -2.54
CA LEU A 262 7.95 -2.60 -2.63
C LEU A 262 8.58 -3.02 -1.29
N ILE A 263 9.34 -2.11 -0.66
CA ILE A 263 9.96 -2.36 0.64
C ILE A 263 8.93 -2.44 1.77
N GLY A 264 7.81 -1.70 1.65
CA GLY A 264 6.65 -1.80 2.53
C GLY A 264 5.84 -3.09 2.39
N ASN A 265 6.32 -4.04 1.58
CA ASN A 265 5.79 -5.39 1.43
C ASN A 265 4.33 -5.42 0.92
N VAL A 266 4.02 -4.67 -0.14
CA VAL A 266 2.69 -4.61 -0.77
C VAL A 266 2.40 -5.84 -1.63
N ASP A 267 1.12 -6.11 -1.90
CA ASP A 267 0.71 -7.17 -2.84
C ASP A 267 0.64 -6.64 -4.28
N VAL A 268 0.12 -5.43 -4.45
CA VAL A 268 -0.01 -4.78 -5.76
C VAL A 268 0.42 -3.33 -5.66
N PHE A 269 1.25 -2.86 -6.60
CA PHE A 269 1.57 -1.44 -6.72
C PHE A 269 1.01 -0.88 -8.02
N TYR A 270 0.23 0.20 -7.94
CA TYR A 270 -0.26 0.93 -9.10
C TYR A 270 0.56 2.19 -9.35
N GLY A 271 1.38 2.13 -10.38
CA GLY A 271 2.06 3.29 -10.92
C GLY A 271 1.09 4.26 -11.59
N ILE A 272 1.33 5.55 -11.42
CA ILE A 272 0.63 6.64 -12.10
C ILE A 272 1.65 7.65 -12.64
N HIS A 273 1.17 8.53 -13.52
CA HIS A 273 1.96 9.65 -14.00
C HIS A 273 1.05 10.86 -14.23
N SER A 274 1.52 12.05 -13.84
CA SER A 274 0.71 13.29 -13.87
C SER A 274 0.20 13.67 -15.27
N SER A 275 0.94 13.31 -16.33
CA SER A 275 0.51 13.56 -17.72
C SER A 275 -0.46 12.51 -18.28
N GLN A 276 -0.58 11.34 -17.65
CA GLN A 276 -1.33 10.18 -18.16
C GLN A 276 -0.93 9.71 -19.58
N GLU A 277 0.19 10.24 -20.13
CA GLU A 277 0.67 9.86 -21.45
C GLU A 277 1.22 8.43 -21.44
N THR A 278 0.91 7.66 -22.49
CA THR A 278 1.28 6.24 -22.61
C THR A 278 2.77 5.99 -22.41
N ASN A 279 3.66 6.80 -23.01
CA ASN A 279 5.10 6.61 -22.88
C ASN A 279 5.61 6.86 -21.45
N HIS A 280 5.03 7.83 -20.74
CA HIS A 280 5.39 8.09 -19.36
C HIS A 280 4.91 6.97 -18.42
N LEU A 281 3.69 6.47 -18.63
CA LEU A 281 3.18 5.30 -17.90
C LEU A 281 4.00 4.03 -18.21
N LEU A 282 4.45 3.83 -19.45
CA LEU A 282 5.38 2.76 -19.79
C LEU A 282 6.71 2.89 -19.04
N ASN A 283 7.26 4.10 -18.92
CA ASN A 283 8.48 4.32 -18.12
C ASN A 283 8.27 3.96 -16.65
N VAL A 284 7.10 4.29 -16.08
CA VAL A 284 6.73 3.89 -14.72
C VAL A 284 6.62 2.36 -14.60
N LEU A 285 6.03 1.68 -15.57
CA LEU A 285 5.97 0.22 -15.59
C LEU A 285 7.37 -0.41 -15.69
N MET A 286 8.22 0.07 -16.61
CA MET A 286 9.60 -0.42 -16.78
C MET A 286 10.42 -0.25 -15.51
N MET A 287 10.21 0.85 -14.78
CA MET A 287 10.85 1.08 -13.49
C MET A 287 10.46 0.02 -12.45
N GLN A 288 9.19 -0.40 -12.41
CA GLN A 288 8.76 -1.50 -11.55
C GLN A 288 9.46 -2.82 -11.92
N HIS A 289 9.60 -3.10 -13.23
CA HIS A 289 10.36 -4.27 -13.70
C HIS A 289 11.82 -4.20 -13.27
N VAL A 290 12.50 -3.06 -13.42
CA VAL A 290 13.89 -2.91 -12.97
C VAL A 290 14.02 -3.21 -11.48
N PHE A 291 13.13 -2.68 -10.64
CA PHE A 291 13.19 -2.92 -9.21
C PHE A 291 12.95 -4.39 -8.80
N ILE A 292 12.04 -5.07 -9.48
CA ILE A 292 11.69 -6.48 -9.18
C ILE A 292 12.69 -7.44 -9.83
N GLU A 293 12.92 -7.32 -11.13
CA GLU A 293 13.67 -8.30 -11.91
C GLU A 293 15.18 -8.11 -11.80
N GLU A 294 15.67 -6.86 -11.79
CA GLU A 294 17.10 -6.56 -11.65
C GLU A 294 17.48 -6.29 -10.19
N GLY A 295 16.63 -5.55 -9.47
CA GLY A 295 16.84 -5.19 -8.07
C GLY A 295 16.52 -6.30 -7.07
N LYS A 296 15.74 -7.32 -7.47
CA LYS A 296 15.31 -8.45 -6.61
C LYS A 296 14.62 -8.01 -5.32
N LEU A 297 13.96 -6.85 -5.35
CA LEU A 297 13.38 -6.24 -4.15
C LEU A 297 12.15 -6.98 -3.61
N ASP A 298 11.57 -7.90 -4.38
CA ASP A 298 10.44 -8.73 -3.96
C ASP A 298 10.85 -10.14 -3.54
N THR A 299 12.14 -10.51 -3.61
CA THR A 299 12.58 -11.88 -3.30
C THR A 299 12.49 -12.20 -1.81
N ILE A 300 12.68 -11.20 -0.95
CA ILE A 300 12.53 -11.32 0.51
C ILE A 300 11.27 -10.56 0.92
N LYS A 301 10.37 -11.23 1.65
CA LYS A 301 9.22 -10.58 2.26
C LYS A 301 9.68 -9.81 3.50
N ASP A 302 9.14 -8.61 3.68
CA ASP A 302 9.47 -7.68 4.77
C ASP A 302 10.98 -7.51 5.03
N PRO A 303 11.76 -7.01 4.04
CA PRO A 303 13.22 -6.94 4.14
C PRO A 303 13.74 -5.98 5.23
N LEU A 304 12.88 -5.15 5.80
CA LEU A 304 13.22 -4.23 6.89
C LEU A 304 12.79 -4.74 8.26
N ALA A 305 12.31 -5.99 8.36
CA ALA A 305 12.12 -6.65 9.63
C ALA A 305 13.43 -6.62 10.45
N GLY A 306 13.34 -6.13 11.68
CA GLY A 306 14.50 -5.95 12.57
C GLY A 306 15.26 -4.62 12.39
N SER A 307 14.87 -3.76 11.44
CA SER A 307 15.39 -2.39 11.37
C SER A 307 14.88 -1.57 12.56
N TYR A 308 15.76 -1.18 13.47
CA TYR A 308 15.40 -0.54 14.75
C TYR A 308 14.49 0.67 14.56
N MET A 309 14.77 1.47 13.52
CA MET A 309 14.01 2.66 13.20
C MET A 309 12.62 2.34 12.63
N VAL A 310 12.53 1.42 11.67
CA VAL A 310 11.24 1.07 11.04
C VAL A 310 10.36 0.36 12.05
N GLU A 311 10.91 -0.59 12.81
CA GLU A 311 10.20 -1.29 13.87
C GLU A 311 9.61 -0.31 14.89
N GLN A 312 10.41 0.63 15.39
CA GLN A 312 9.91 1.62 16.35
C GLN A 312 8.80 2.51 15.77
N ILE A 313 8.95 2.99 14.53
CA ILE A 313 7.93 3.85 13.89
C ILE A 313 6.64 3.03 13.69
N THR A 314 6.74 1.82 13.15
CA THR A 314 5.60 0.91 12.95
C THR A 314 4.89 0.65 14.27
N HIS A 315 5.60 0.31 15.34
CA HIS A 315 5.00 0.06 16.65
C HIS A 315 4.29 1.29 17.22
N LYS A 316 4.92 2.46 17.14
CA LYS A 316 4.28 3.72 17.57
C LYS A 316 3.01 4.03 16.78
N ILE A 317 2.99 3.76 15.47
CA ILE A 317 1.78 3.90 14.65
C ILE A 317 0.69 2.95 15.17
N VAL A 318 1.02 1.66 15.30
CA VAL A 318 0.08 0.62 15.74
C VAL A 318 -0.51 0.97 17.12
N GLU A 319 0.33 1.32 18.09
CA GLU A 319 -0.09 1.66 19.45
C GLU A 319 -1.04 2.87 19.45
N GLN A 320 -0.63 3.99 18.82
CA GLN A 320 -1.44 5.22 18.80
C GLN A 320 -2.77 5.03 18.06
N VAL A 321 -2.77 4.33 16.92
CA VAL A 321 -3.98 4.04 16.16
C VAL A 321 -4.92 3.14 16.96
N TRP A 322 -4.39 2.10 17.60
CA TRP A 322 -5.17 1.16 18.39
C TRP A 322 -5.81 1.83 19.60
N GLN A 323 -5.05 2.66 20.34
CA GLN A 323 -5.60 3.44 21.46
C GLN A 323 -6.73 4.38 20.99
N LYS A 324 -6.51 5.14 19.92
CA LYS A 324 -7.52 6.05 19.36
C LYS A 324 -8.78 5.32 18.87
N TYR A 325 -8.61 4.11 18.33
CA TYR A 325 -9.71 3.22 17.96
C TYR A 325 -10.54 2.82 19.19
N LEU A 326 -9.91 2.35 20.27
CA LEU A 326 -10.58 1.95 21.52
C LEU A 326 -11.26 3.13 22.25
N GLU A 327 -10.63 4.31 22.29
CA GLU A 327 -11.24 5.52 22.86
C GLU A 327 -12.55 5.89 22.15
N GLY A 328 -12.58 5.68 20.83
CA GLY A 328 -13.77 5.88 20.00
C GLY A 328 -14.90 4.89 20.27
N GLU A 329 -14.59 3.68 20.73
CA GLU A 329 -15.60 2.69 21.14
C GLU A 329 -16.26 3.09 22.47
N ASN A 330 -15.47 3.57 23.43
CA ASN A 330 -15.94 3.94 24.77
C ASN A 330 -16.78 5.24 24.81
N SER A 331 -16.85 5.96 23.67
CA SER A 331 -17.60 7.21 23.54
C SER A 331 -19.00 7.02 22.91
N LYS A 332 -19.41 5.78 22.60
CA LYS A 332 -20.76 5.40 22.14
C LYS A 332 -21.58 4.80 23.28
#